data_AF-A0A4S2USD3-F1
#
_entry.id   AF-A0A4S2USD3-F1
#
_cell.length_a   1.000
_cell.length_b   1.000
_cell.length_c   1.000
_cell.angle_alpha   90.00
_cell.angle_beta   90.00
_cell.angle_gamma   90.00
#
_symmetry.space_group_name_H-M   'P 1'
#
loop_
_entity.id
_entity.type
_entity.pdbx_description
1 polymer ?
#
loop_
_entity_poly.entity_id
_entity_poly.type
_entity_poly.pdbx_seq_one_letter_code
_entity_poly.pdbx_strand_id
1 'polypeptide(L)'
;MPPGWHRFTLIHCPVGKRPRVDGPEYDGIRSSPPQGCRVEDGGECFGLVCERQGATLLDAVAEVCAEIRTGHGLLMTDLGIEKLWEWSADGTDGWDAEIVGQLLLMAAERGPKLGYGVDDLVRFLHTAAGTRGGR
;
A
#
# COMPACT_ATOMS: atom_id res chain seq x y z
N MET A 1 -8.23 -14.19 -14.51
CA MET A 1 -7.61 -13.10 -15.30
C MET A 1 -6.51 -13.70 -16.18
N PRO A 2 -6.11 -13.04 -17.28
CA PRO A 2 -4.98 -13.50 -18.09
C PRO A 2 -3.68 -13.55 -17.26
N PRO A 3 -2.70 -14.39 -17.63
CA PRO A 3 -1.40 -14.41 -16.97
C PRO A 3 -0.77 -13.01 -16.92
N GLY A 4 -0.18 -12.65 -15.78
CA GLY A 4 0.44 -11.33 -15.55
C GLY A 4 -0.54 -10.20 -15.22
N TRP A 5 -1.85 -10.46 -15.19
CA TRP A 5 -2.83 -9.50 -14.65
C TRP A 5 -3.15 -9.81 -13.19
N HIS A 6 -3.18 -8.75 -12.38
CA HIS A 6 -3.38 -8.78 -10.94
C HIS A 6 -4.56 -7.89 -10.56
N ARG A 7 -5.41 -8.39 -9.65
CA ARG A 7 -6.51 -7.63 -9.08
C ARG A 7 -6.29 -7.51 -7.59
N PHE A 8 -6.38 -6.29 -7.08
CA PHE A 8 -6.13 -5.99 -5.68
C PHE A 8 -6.89 -4.74 -5.25
N THR A 9 -7.12 -4.64 -3.95
CA THR A 9 -7.70 -3.47 -3.31
C THR A 9 -6.57 -2.69 -2.65
N LEU A 10 -6.61 -1.35 -2.74
CA LEU A 10 -5.73 -0.46 -2.00
C LEU A 10 -6.57 0.45 -1.14
N ILE A 11 -6.19 0.59 0.13
CA ILE A 11 -6.88 1.45 1.09
C ILE A 11 -5.87 2.47 1.65
N HIS A 12 -6.27 3.74 1.70
CA HIS A 12 -5.53 4.75 2.43
C HIS A 12 -6.06 4.81 3.87
N CYS A 13 -5.30 4.20 4.77
CA CYS A 13 -5.62 4.11 6.18
C CYS A 13 -4.44 4.67 7.00
N PRO A 14 -4.38 5.99 7.23
CA PRO A 14 -3.24 6.62 7.87
C PRO A 14 -3.14 6.25 9.36
N VAL A 15 -1.93 5.94 9.81
CA VAL A 15 -1.64 5.66 11.22
C VAL A 15 -1.89 6.91 12.08
N GLY A 16 -2.51 6.72 13.26
CA GLY A 16 -2.76 7.79 14.23
C GLY A 16 -3.77 8.86 13.79
N LYS A 17 -4.47 8.67 12.67
CA LYS A 17 -5.50 9.59 12.18
C LYS A 17 -6.70 8.82 11.67
N ARG A 18 -7.90 9.23 12.07
CA ARG A 18 -9.12 8.71 11.44
C ARG A 18 -9.20 9.22 9.99
N PRO A 19 -9.25 8.34 8.97
CA PRO A 19 -9.43 8.78 7.60
C PRO A 19 -10.78 9.49 7.44
N ARG A 20 -10.79 10.52 6.58
CA ARG A 20 -12.00 11.25 6.19
C ARG A 20 -12.30 10.89 4.75
N VAL A 21 -13.14 9.88 4.50
CA VAL A 21 -13.34 9.35 3.14
C VAL A 21 -13.71 10.45 2.11
N ASP A 22 -14.43 11.49 2.54
CA ASP A 22 -14.81 12.64 1.72
C ASP A 22 -13.85 13.84 1.83
N GLY A 23 -12.62 13.60 2.30
CA GLY A 23 -11.59 14.61 2.45
C GLY A 23 -11.07 15.13 1.10
N PRO A 24 -10.72 16.41 1.00
CA PRO A 24 -10.25 17.03 -0.25
C PRO A 24 -8.94 16.42 -0.76
N GLU A 25 -8.17 15.74 0.10
CA GLU A 25 -6.98 14.99 -0.29
C GLU A 25 -7.29 13.89 -1.33
N TYR A 26 -8.54 13.42 -1.42
CA TYR A 26 -8.95 12.40 -2.39
C TYR A 26 -9.56 12.95 -3.67
N ASP A 27 -9.83 14.27 -3.77
CA ASP A 27 -10.51 14.86 -4.93
C ASP A 27 -9.73 14.60 -6.23
N GLY A 28 -8.41 14.75 -6.18
CA GLY A 28 -7.53 14.50 -7.32
C GLY A 28 -7.64 13.05 -7.82
N ILE A 29 -7.57 12.08 -6.92
CA ILE A 29 -7.63 10.66 -7.28
C ILE A 29 -9.05 10.19 -7.64
N ARG A 30 -10.11 10.82 -7.11
CA ARG A 30 -11.50 10.57 -7.52
C ARG A 30 -11.75 11.09 -8.93
N SER A 31 -11.21 12.27 -9.26
CA SER A 31 -11.39 12.88 -10.58
C SER A 31 -10.54 12.22 -11.66
N SER A 32 -9.39 11.65 -11.30
CA SER A 32 -8.45 11.04 -12.22
C SER A 32 -7.70 9.88 -11.54
N PRO A 33 -8.35 8.73 -11.32
CA PRO A 33 -7.70 7.58 -10.69
C PRO A 33 -6.59 7.02 -11.60
N PRO A 34 -5.58 6.33 -11.02
CA PRO A 34 -4.58 5.61 -11.80
C PRO A 34 -5.23 4.68 -12.82
N GLN A 35 -4.57 4.48 -13.97
CA GLN A 35 -5.10 3.61 -15.02
C GLN A 35 -5.35 2.20 -14.46
N GLY A 36 -6.54 1.65 -14.75
CA GLY A 36 -6.95 0.33 -14.27
C GLY A 36 -7.48 0.31 -12.83
N CYS A 37 -7.49 1.46 -12.15
CA CYS A 37 -8.08 1.61 -10.82
C CYS A 37 -9.42 2.35 -10.87
N ARG A 38 -10.34 1.95 -10.00
CA ARG A 38 -11.59 2.67 -9.73
C ARG A 38 -11.72 2.90 -8.23
N VAL A 39 -12.36 4.01 -7.87
CA VAL A 39 -12.75 4.27 -6.48
C VAL A 39 -13.72 3.18 -6.02
N GLU A 40 -13.47 2.67 -4.83
CA GLU A 40 -14.30 1.69 -4.16
C GLU A 40 -14.57 2.16 -2.73
N ASP A 41 -15.76 1.83 -2.23
CA ASP A 41 -16.11 2.08 -0.84
C ASP A 41 -15.32 1.11 0.05
N GLY A 42 -14.29 1.63 0.73
CA GLY A 42 -13.50 0.91 1.72
C GLY A 42 -14.11 0.94 3.12
N GLY A 43 -15.41 1.25 3.24
CA GLY A 43 -16.09 1.46 4.51
C GLY A 43 -15.66 2.79 5.13
N GLU A 44 -14.89 2.71 6.23
CA GLU A 44 -14.42 3.92 6.93
C GLU A 44 -13.19 4.58 6.28
N CYS A 45 -12.60 3.93 5.27
CA CYS A 45 -11.38 4.40 4.62
C CYS A 45 -11.59 4.60 3.11
N PHE A 46 -10.77 5.49 2.53
CA PHE A 46 -10.76 5.67 1.09
C PHE A 46 -10.12 4.45 0.40
N GLY A 47 -10.84 3.86 -0.54
CA GLY A 47 -10.45 2.63 -1.23
C GLY A 47 -10.37 2.77 -2.75
N LEU A 48 -9.52 1.94 -3.34
CA LEU A 48 -9.44 1.69 -4.76
C LEU A 48 -9.46 0.19 -4.98
N VAL A 49 -10.06 -0.25 -6.08
CA VAL A 49 -9.78 -1.57 -6.65
C VAL A 49 -9.15 -1.40 -8.01
N CYS A 50 -8.08 -2.15 -8.21
CA CYS A 50 -7.21 -2.03 -9.36
C CYS A 50 -7.12 -3.37 -10.08
N GLU A 51 -7.07 -3.31 -11.41
CA GLU A 51 -6.70 -4.41 -12.29
C GLU A 51 -5.51 -3.96 -13.12
N ARG A 52 -4.33 -4.53 -12.85
CA ARG A 52 -3.05 -4.07 -13.39
C ARG A 52 -2.21 -5.22 -13.90
N GLN A 53 -1.41 -4.92 -14.91
CA GLN A 53 -0.35 -5.83 -15.34
C GLN A 53 0.87 -5.69 -14.43
N GLY A 54 1.59 -6.78 -14.24
CA GLY A 54 2.87 -6.81 -13.54
C GLY A 54 3.50 -8.19 -13.58
N ALA A 55 4.82 -8.27 -13.46
CA ALA A 55 5.52 -9.56 -13.37
C ALA A 55 5.03 -10.36 -12.16
N THR A 56 4.78 -9.67 -11.05
CA THR A 56 4.14 -10.21 -9.84
C THR A 56 3.04 -9.29 -9.32
N LEU A 57 2.25 -9.78 -8.35
CA LEU A 57 1.27 -8.96 -7.65
C LEU A 57 1.94 -7.79 -6.93
N LEU A 58 3.08 -8.03 -6.27
CA LEU A 58 3.82 -6.99 -5.56
C LEU A 58 4.33 -5.90 -6.51
N ASP A 59 4.81 -6.27 -7.70
CA ASP A 59 5.22 -5.28 -8.72
C ASP A 59 4.04 -4.39 -9.13
N ALA A 60 2.89 -5.00 -9.44
CA ALA A 60 1.69 -4.28 -9.86
C ALA A 60 1.16 -3.34 -8.76
N VAL A 61 1.18 -3.79 -7.50
CA VAL A 61 0.81 -2.97 -6.34
C VAL A 61 1.79 -1.80 -6.16
N ALA A 62 3.09 -2.08 -6.20
CA ALA A 62 4.11 -1.07 -5.94
C ALA A 62 4.10 0.05 -6.97
N GLU A 63 3.90 -0.27 -8.24
CA GLU A 63 3.75 0.72 -9.32
C GLU A 63 2.54 1.63 -9.09
N VAL A 64 1.37 1.08 -8.73
CA VAL A 64 0.19 1.90 -8.43
C VAL A 64 0.44 2.80 -7.22
N CYS A 65 1.06 2.28 -6.16
CA CYS A 65 1.43 3.10 -5.00
C CYS A 65 2.38 4.25 -5.40
N ALA A 66 3.35 3.99 -6.27
CA ALA A 66 4.28 5.01 -6.76
C ALA A 66 3.57 6.09 -7.61
N GLU A 67 2.65 5.68 -8.49
CA GLU A 67 1.80 6.58 -9.28
C GLU A 67 0.95 7.48 -8.39
N ILE A 68 0.26 6.89 -7.41
CA ILE A 68 -0.58 7.63 -6.46
C ILE A 68 0.25 8.62 -5.66
N ARG A 69 1.42 8.21 -5.19
CA ARG A 69 2.32 9.08 -4.43
C ARG A 69 2.84 10.24 -5.26
N THR A 70 3.24 9.98 -6.51
CA THR A 70 3.77 11.00 -7.41
C THR A 70 2.68 11.96 -7.88
N GLY A 71 1.50 11.44 -8.22
CA GLY A 71 0.39 12.22 -8.79
C GLY A 71 -0.48 12.92 -7.75
N HIS A 72 -0.63 12.34 -6.56
CA HIS A 72 -1.58 12.80 -5.55
C HIS A 72 -0.97 13.02 -4.16
N GLY A 73 0.32 12.70 -3.96
CA GLY A 73 0.99 12.88 -2.66
C GLY A 73 0.53 11.92 -1.56
N LEU A 74 -0.25 10.90 -1.89
CA LEU A 74 -0.79 9.92 -0.95
C LEU A 74 0.05 8.64 -0.94
N LEU A 75 0.15 7.99 0.21
CA LEU A 75 0.74 6.67 0.35
C LEU A 75 -0.38 5.70 0.73
N MET A 76 -0.72 4.75 -0.15
CA MET A 76 -1.66 3.67 0.20
C MET A 76 -1.00 2.74 1.22
N THR A 77 -1.71 2.38 2.28
CA THR A 77 -1.12 1.70 3.46
C THR A 77 -1.68 0.30 3.69
N ASP A 78 -2.67 -0.12 2.92
CA ASP A 78 -3.41 -1.34 3.19
C ASP A 78 -3.91 -2.00 1.88
N LEU A 79 -3.93 -3.34 1.87
CA LEU A 79 -4.43 -4.20 0.79
C LEU A 79 -5.82 -4.80 1.09
N GLY A 80 -6.55 -4.24 2.05
CA GLY A 80 -7.83 -4.76 2.56
C GLY A 80 -7.70 -5.71 3.75
N ILE A 81 -6.60 -5.63 4.51
CA ILE A 81 -6.36 -6.44 5.71
C ILE A 81 -6.88 -5.67 6.93
N GLU A 82 -7.83 -6.25 7.65
CA GLU A 82 -8.49 -5.56 8.77
C GLU A 82 -7.54 -5.19 9.93
N LYS A 83 -7.86 -4.07 10.60
CA LYS A 83 -7.28 -3.56 11.87
C LYS A 83 -5.86 -2.98 11.82
N LEU A 84 -5.35 -2.57 10.65
CA LEU A 84 -4.05 -1.87 10.58
C LEU A 84 -4.03 -0.49 11.26
N TRP A 85 -5.20 0.16 11.42
CA TRP A 85 -5.33 1.49 12.04
C TRP A 85 -5.28 1.50 13.57
N GLU A 86 -5.30 0.34 14.21
CA GLU A 86 -5.19 0.23 15.68
C GLU A 86 -3.73 0.43 16.15
N TRP A 87 -2.82 0.74 15.24
CA TRP A 87 -1.38 0.86 15.51
C TRP A 87 -1.03 2.30 15.87
N SER A 88 -0.18 2.47 16.88
CA SER A 88 0.14 3.75 17.52
C SER A 88 1.17 4.51 16.67
N ALA A 89 1.70 5.61 17.20
CA ALA A 89 2.93 6.24 16.68
C ALA A 89 3.89 6.55 17.85
N ASP A 90 4.42 5.52 18.50
CA ASP A 90 5.29 5.58 19.68
C ASP A 90 6.80 5.53 19.37
N GLY A 91 7.18 5.51 18.09
CA GLY A 91 8.55 5.75 17.62
C GLY A 91 9.34 4.47 17.27
N THR A 92 10.67 4.60 17.10
CA THR A 92 11.55 3.51 16.61
C THR A 92 11.94 2.50 17.67
N ASP A 93 11.67 2.79 18.94
CA ASP A 93 12.03 1.96 20.10
C ASP A 93 10.79 1.49 20.87
N GLY A 94 9.59 1.69 20.31
CA GLY A 94 8.30 1.38 20.91
C GLY A 94 7.57 0.21 20.25
N TRP A 95 6.32 0.01 20.64
CA TRP A 95 5.46 -1.07 20.15
C TRP A 95 5.27 -1.04 18.64
N ASP A 96 5.28 0.14 18.00
CA ASP A 96 5.11 0.22 16.54
C ASP A 96 6.36 -0.26 15.78
N ALA A 97 7.55 -0.08 16.36
CA ALA A 97 8.77 -0.66 15.81
C ALA A 97 8.70 -2.19 15.86
N GLU A 98 8.13 -2.77 16.91
CA GLU A 98 7.89 -4.21 17.01
C GLU A 98 6.86 -4.68 15.97
N ILE A 99 5.79 -3.91 15.72
CA ILE A 99 4.81 -4.21 14.67
C ILE A 99 5.48 -4.20 13.28
N VAL A 100 6.27 -3.18 12.96
CA VAL A 100 7.02 -3.11 11.70
C VAL A 100 7.97 -4.31 11.59
N GLY A 101 8.70 -4.64 12.66
CA GLY A 101 9.55 -5.82 12.73
C GLY A 101 8.78 -7.11 12.46
N GLN A 102 7.61 -7.29 13.10
CA GLN A 102 6.74 -8.45 12.91
C GLN A 102 6.26 -8.57 11.45
N LEU A 103 5.85 -7.47 10.83
CA LEU A 103 5.44 -7.47 9.42
C LEU A 103 6.59 -7.89 8.48
N LEU A 104 7.79 -7.36 8.73
CA LEU A 104 8.98 -7.73 7.97
C LEU A 104 9.36 -9.20 8.18
N LEU A 105 9.27 -9.72 9.41
CA LEU A 105 9.49 -11.14 9.71
C LEU A 105 8.46 -12.03 9.00
N MET A 106 7.20 -11.63 8.98
CA MET A 106 6.15 -12.35 8.24
C MET A 106 6.35 -12.30 6.74
N ALA A 107 6.81 -11.17 6.20
CA ALA A 107 7.19 -11.07 4.79
C ALA A 107 8.40 -11.98 4.47
N ALA A 108 9.42 -12.00 5.33
CA ALA A 108 10.61 -12.84 5.16
C ALA A 108 10.29 -14.34 5.26
N GLU A 109 9.38 -14.74 6.14
CA GLU A 109 8.97 -16.14 6.32
C GLU A 109 8.02 -16.64 5.22
N ARG A 110 7.07 -15.80 4.79
CA ARG A 110 6.05 -16.19 3.81
C ARG A 110 6.47 -15.93 2.37
N GLY A 111 7.25 -14.88 2.12
CA GLY A 111 7.70 -14.47 0.78
C GLY A 111 8.31 -15.61 -0.03
N PRO A 112 9.36 -16.29 0.48
CA PRO A 112 10.00 -17.39 -0.21
C PRO A 112 9.06 -18.58 -0.51
N LYS A 113 8.10 -18.85 0.39
CA LYS A 113 7.08 -19.91 0.19
C LYS A 113 6.11 -19.60 -0.95
N LEU A 114 5.98 -18.32 -1.30
CA LEU A 114 5.17 -17.82 -2.42
C LEU A 114 6.01 -17.54 -3.67
N GLY A 115 7.33 -17.79 -3.62
CA GLY A 115 8.25 -17.54 -4.72
C GLY A 115 8.84 -16.13 -4.77
N TYR A 116 8.64 -15.30 -3.75
CA TYR A 116 9.28 -13.99 -3.64
C TYR A 116 10.67 -14.11 -3.01
N GLY A 117 11.68 -13.54 -3.66
CA GLY A 117 13.00 -13.34 -3.09
C GLY A 117 13.06 -12.10 -2.20
N VAL A 118 14.13 -11.98 -1.41
CA VAL A 118 14.38 -10.77 -0.60
C VAL A 118 14.48 -9.52 -1.49
N ASP A 119 15.11 -9.63 -2.66
CA ASP A 119 15.22 -8.52 -3.61
C ASP A 119 13.86 -8.04 -4.13
N ASP A 120 12.88 -8.93 -4.25
CA ASP A 120 11.51 -8.54 -4.63
C ASP A 120 10.86 -7.70 -3.53
N LEU A 121 11.04 -8.08 -2.26
CA LEU A 121 10.52 -7.36 -1.11
C LEU A 121 11.19 -5.98 -0.97
N VAL A 122 12.52 -5.91 -1.16
CA VAL A 122 13.28 -4.65 -1.13
C VAL A 122 12.84 -3.73 -2.27
N ARG A 123 12.66 -4.28 -3.47
CA ARG A 123 12.18 -3.54 -4.64
C ARG A 123 10.75 -3.01 -4.44
N PHE A 124 9.87 -3.79 -3.82
CA PHE A 124 8.54 -3.34 -3.42
C PHE A 124 8.63 -2.11 -2.51
N LEU A 125 9.44 -2.18 -1.44
CA LEU A 125 9.62 -1.07 -0.49
C LEU A 125 10.15 0.19 -1.19
N HIS A 126 11.18 0.06 -2.04
CA HIS A 126 11.74 1.18 -2.77
C HIS A 126 10.74 1.85 -3.71
N THR A 127 9.92 1.05 -4.39
CA THR A 127 8.97 1.54 -5.39
C THR A 127 7.73 2.14 -4.71
N ALA A 128 7.10 1.39 -3.80
CA ALA A 128 5.85 1.79 -3.16
C ALA A 128 6.01 2.98 -2.20
N ALA A 129 7.05 2.96 -1.35
CA ALA A 129 7.32 4.07 -0.42
C ALA A 129 7.99 5.25 -1.13
N GLY A 130 8.59 5.00 -2.30
CA GLY A 130 9.50 5.87 -3.03
C GLY A 130 10.78 6.19 -2.24
N THR A 131 11.80 6.69 -2.93
CA THR A 131 13.00 7.20 -2.25
C THR A 131 12.66 8.49 -1.51
N ARG A 132 12.28 8.39 -0.23
CA ARG A 132 12.48 9.52 0.68
C ARG A 132 13.98 9.56 0.96
N GLY A 133 14.67 10.48 0.28
CA GLY A 133 15.99 10.94 0.73
C GLY A 133 15.94 11.19 2.23
N GLY A 134 16.97 10.69 2.92
CA GLY A 134 16.93 10.39 4.34
C GLY A 134 16.55 11.54 5.27
N ARG A 135 16.30 11.14 6.50
CA ARG A 135 16.60 11.95 7.66
C ARG A 135 17.10 11.05 8.77
#